data_AF-A0A1J7BKC9-F1
#
_entry.id   AF-A0A1J7BKC9-F1
#
_cell.length_a   1.000
_cell.length_b   1.000
_cell.length_c   1.000
_cell.angle_alpha   90.00
_cell.angle_beta   90.00
_cell.angle_gamma   90.00
#
_symmetry.space_group_name_H-M   'P 1'
#
loop_
_entity.id
_entity.type
_entity.pdbx_description
1 polymer ?
#
loop_
_entity_poly.entity_id
_entity_poly.type
_entity_poly.pdbx_seq_one_letter_code
_entity_poly.pdbx_strand_id
1 'polypeptide(L)'
;MLSPSPPDGEPDAERVGEESIAGLSTKIKPETMSAIVLTGIEGYRLKDVPPLELVVLHPDYAVMQLPPSVLEPLRKAGEEELGAAAFVWSTVPDRGGPRDAFVIYRMLHEWQDFAHRLHDAGHQLFCLVWP
;
A
#
# COMPACT_ATOMS: atom_id res chain seq x y z
N MET A 1 -33.69 -20.39 -45.00
CA MET A 1 -32.56 -19.57 -44.52
C MET A 1 -32.91 -18.98 -43.16
N LEU A 2 -31.89 -18.82 -42.30
CA LEU A 2 -31.81 -18.03 -41.04
C LEU A 2 -32.35 -18.63 -39.71
N SER A 3 -31.39 -19.19 -38.93
CA SER A 3 -30.96 -18.95 -37.52
C SER A 3 -31.85 -18.23 -36.47
N PRO A 4 -31.56 -18.43 -35.15
CA PRO A 4 -32.53 -18.51 -34.05
C PRO A 4 -32.75 -17.20 -33.26
N SER A 5 -33.82 -17.18 -32.45
CA SER A 5 -34.11 -16.16 -31.43
C SER A 5 -33.55 -16.57 -30.05
N PRO A 6 -33.13 -15.62 -29.19
CA PRO A 6 -32.48 -15.89 -27.91
C PRO A 6 -33.49 -16.17 -26.78
N PRO A 7 -33.12 -16.89 -25.71
CA PRO A 7 -33.92 -16.93 -24.49
C PRO A 7 -33.54 -15.79 -23.53
N ASP A 8 -34.61 -15.12 -23.09
CA ASP A 8 -34.91 -14.53 -21.78
C ASP A 8 -33.83 -13.77 -20.99
N GLY A 9 -34.19 -12.53 -20.66
CA GLY A 9 -33.39 -11.58 -19.90
C GLY A 9 -33.32 -11.82 -18.41
N GLU A 10 -32.22 -11.28 -17.86
CA GLU A 10 -31.90 -10.81 -16.50
C GLU A 10 -32.33 -11.68 -15.31
N PRO A 11 -31.38 -11.93 -14.38
CA PRO A 11 -31.25 -10.92 -13.35
C PRO A 11 -29.81 -10.62 -12.91
N ASP A 12 -29.77 -9.53 -12.16
CA ASP A 12 -28.79 -9.12 -11.18
C ASP A 12 -27.64 -8.25 -11.69
N ALA A 13 -27.80 -6.98 -11.34
CA ALA A 13 -26.74 -6.03 -11.03
C ALA A 13 -25.65 -6.73 -10.21
N GLU A 14 -24.71 -7.35 -10.91
CA GLU A 14 -23.49 -7.84 -10.31
C GLU A 14 -22.69 -6.59 -9.91
N ARG A 15 -22.84 -6.31 -8.61
CA ARG A 15 -22.01 -5.51 -7.73
C ARG A 15 -20.83 -4.91 -8.48
N VAL A 16 -20.73 -3.58 -8.40
CA VAL A 16 -19.47 -2.83 -8.49
C VAL A 16 -18.53 -3.41 -7.44
N GLY A 17 -17.95 -4.55 -7.79
CA GLY A 17 -17.04 -5.34 -7.00
C GLY A 17 -15.70 -4.71 -7.22
N GLU A 18 -15.39 -3.78 -6.32
CA GLU A 18 -14.04 -3.59 -5.84
C GLU A 18 -13.02 -3.59 -6.98
N GLU A 19 -13.15 -2.60 -7.86
CA GLU A 19 -12.01 -2.06 -8.59
C GLU A 19 -11.04 -1.48 -7.54
N SER A 20 -10.36 -2.41 -6.86
CA SER A 20 -9.22 -2.18 -6.02
C SER A 20 -8.28 -1.31 -6.82
N ILE A 21 -8.16 -0.06 -6.37
CA ILE A 21 -7.32 0.96 -6.99
C ILE A 21 -5.95 0.31 -7.25
N ALA A 22 -5.66 0.16 -8.54
CA ALA A 22 -4.71 -0.79 -9.09
C ALA A 22 -3.42 -0.98 -8.27
N GLY A 23 -3.10 -2.24 -7.95
CA GLY A 23 -1.74 -2.71 -7.63
C GLY A 23 -1.38 -2.82 -6.15
N LEU A 24 -1.96 -1.99 -5.27
CA LEU A 24 -1.71 -2.07 -3.83
C LEU A 24 -2.54 -3.20 -3.22
N SER A 25 -2.08 -4.44 -3.45
CA SER A 25 -2.68 -5.64 -2.89
C SER A 25 -2.96 -5.42 -1.40
N THR A 26 -4.22 -5.63 -1.04
CA THR A 26 -4.86 -5.74 0.28
C THR A 26 -4.12 -6.60 1.33
N LYS A 27 -2.87 -6.99 1.09
CA LYS A 27 -2.03 -7.84 1.95
C LYS A 27 -1.05 -7.07 2.82
N ILE A 28 -0.73 -5.82 2.49
CA ILE A 28 0.32 -5.06 3.20
C ILE A 28 -0.32 -4.10 4.16
N LYS A 29 -0.07 -4.33 5.45
CA LYS A 29 -0.51 -3.45 6.51
C LYS A 29 0.24 -2.10 6.37
N PRO A 30 -0.44 -0.96 6.52
CA PRO A 30 0.21 0.35 6.48
C PRO A 30 1.39 0.44 7.44
N GLU A 31 1.31 -0.21 8.60
CA GLU A 31 2.37 -0.30 9.60
C GLU A 31 3.61 -1.01 9.06
N THR A 32 3.42 -2.06 8.25
CA THR A 32 4.53 -2.74 7.56
C THR A 32 5.21 -1.79 6.60
N MET A 33 4.44 -1.04 5.83
CA MET A 33 4.99 -0.06 4.88
C MET A 33 5.79 1.03 5.58
N SER A 34 5.24 1.62 6.64
CA SER A 34 5.93 2.63 7.46
C SER A 34 7.20 2.10 8.09
N ALA A 35 7.15 0.87 8.61
CA ALA A 35 8.32 0.24 9.21
C ALA A 35 9.43 -0.01 8.17
N ILE A 36 9.09 -0.44 6.95
CA ILE A 36 10.09 -0.60 5.88
C ILE A 36 10.77 0.72 5.58
N VAL A 37 9.99 1.77 5.34
CA VAL A 37 10.53 3.09 4.96
C VAL A 37 11.38 3.68 6.08
N LEU A 38 10.85 3.73 7.30
CA LEU A 38 11.57 4.37 8.40
C LEU A 38 12.82 3.59 8.79
N THR A 39 12.80 2.25 8.74
CA THR A 39 13.99 1.48 9.09
C THR A 39 14.99 1.35 7.97
N GLY A 40 14.53 1.26 6.73
CA GLY A 40 15.36 1.00 5.56
C GLY A 40 15.91 2.26 4.90
N ILE A 41 15.14 3.35 4.89
CA ILE A 41 15.51 4.61 4.22
C ILE A 41 16.01 5.62 5.25
N GLU A 42 15.23 5.88 6.31
CA GLU A 42 15.60 6.85 7.34
C GLU A 42 16.55 6.27 8.43
N GLY A 43 16.81 4.97 8.40
CA GLY A 43 17.71 4.30 9.33
C GLY A 43 17.20 4.19 10.78
N TYR A 44 15.88 4.36 11.01
CA TYR A 44 15.29 4.15 12.32
C TYR A 44 15.46 2.70 12.75
N ARG A 45 15.56 2.45 14.05
CA ARG A 45 15.43 1.09 14.55
C ARG A 45 13.95 0.71 14.53
N LEU A 46 13.66 -0.56 14.27
CA LEU A 46 12.27 -1.03 14.19
C LEU A 46 11.43 -0.71 15.43
N LYS A 47 12.03 -0.78 16.62
CA LYS A 47 11.37 -0.43 17.89
C LYS A 47 11.06 1.06 18.06
N ASP A 48 11.72 1.91 17.27
CA ASP A 48 11.58 3.36 17.30
C ASP A 48 10.60 3.83 16.19
N VAL A 49 10.02 2.90 15.42
CA VAL A 49 8.98 3.20 14.44
C VAL A 49 7.70 3.59 15.19
N PRO A 50 7.21 4.84 15.02
CA PRO A 50 5.98 5.27 15.67
C PRO A 50 4.77 4.50 15.12
N PRO A 51 3.77 4.22 15.95
CA PRO A 51 2.51 3.67 15.47
C PRO A 51 1.81 4.70 14.57
N LEU A 52 1.00 4.19 13.65
CA LEU A 52 0.22 5.03 12.76
C LEU A 52 -1.04 5.56 13.46
N GLU A 53 -1.41 6.78 13.11
CA GLU A 53 -2.61 7.43 13.66
C GLU A 53 -3.85 7.03 12.86
N LEU A 54 -4.90 6.65 13.58
CA LEU A 54 -6.21 6.40 13.01
C LEU A 54 -6.99 7.71 12.92
N VAL A 55 -7.46 8.05 11.72
CA VAL A 55 -8.05 9.37 11.44
C VAL A 55 -9.58 9.31 11.29
N VAL A 56 -10.18 8.14 11.00
CA VAL A 56 -11.65 7.98 10.98
C VAL A 56 -12.05 6.59 11.46
N LEU A 57 -13.14 6.54 12.24
CA LEU A 57 -13.89 5.33 12.59
C LEU A 57 -15.23 5.36 11.83
N HIS A 58 -15.32 4.70 10.68
CA HIS A 58 -16.61 4.20 10.19
C HIS A 58 -16.87 2.85 10.86
N PRO A 59 -18.13 2.44 11.14
CA PRO A 59 -18.40 1.14 11.78
C PRO A 59 -17.78 -0.05 11.05
N ASP A 60 -17.68 0.03 9.72
CA ASP A 60 -17.16 -1.06 8.88
C ASP A 60 -15.69 -0.91 8.47
N TYR A 61 -15.09 0.28 8.63
CA TYR A 61 -13.71 0.52 8.20
C TYR A 61 -13.02 1.60 9.02
N ALA A 62 -11.74 1.38 9.26
CA ALA A 62 -10.87 2.33 9.90
C ALA A 62 -10.00 3.01 8.81
N VAL A 63 -9.89 4.34 8.84
CA VAL A 63 -8.99 5.06 7.92
C VAL A 63 -7.73 5.44 8.67
N MET A 64 -6.58 5.03 8.15
CA MET A 64 -5.26 5.33 8.69
C MET A 64 -4.53 6.31 7.79
N GLN A 65 -3.93 7.34 8.38
CA GLN A 65 -3.15 8.30 7.63
C GLN A 65 -1.66 7.97 7.74
N LEU A 66 -0.96 7.97 6.61
CA LEU A 66 0.49 7.79 6.62
C LEU A 66 1.18 9.13 6.93
N PRO A 67 2.09 9.17 7.93
CA PRO A 67 2.69 10.41 8.37
C PRO A 67 3.69 10.94 7.32
N PRO A 68 3.93 12.27 7.29
CA PRO A 68 4.92 12.88 6.41
C PRO A 68 6.33 12.29 6.58
N SER A 69 6.68 11.84 7.78
CA SER A 69 7.97 11.18 8.07
C SER A 69 8.16 9.85 7.33
N VAL A 70 7.08 9.21 6.88
CA VAL A 70 7.14 8.03 6.01
C VAL A 70 7.04 8.44 4.55
N LEU A 71 6.14 9.37 4.24
CA LEU A 71 5.86 9.76 2.86
C LEU A 71 7.02 10.51 2.21
N GLU A 72 7.66 11.44 2.93
CA GLU A 72 8.74 12.23 2.36
C GLU A 72 9.98 11.41 2.00
N PRO A 73 10.51 10.54 2.88
CA PRO A 73 11.65 9.70 2.54
C PRO A 73 11.32 8.74 1.42
N LEU A 74 10.15 8.10 1.47
CA LEU A 74 9.70 7.23 0.38
C LEU A 74 9.67 7.97 -0.95
N ARG A 75 9.18 9.21 -0.98
CA ARG A 75 9.07 10.02 -2.20
C ARG A 75 10.42 10.53 -2.71
N LYS A 76 11.36 10.79 -1.81
CA LYS A 76 12.69 11.34 -2.13
C LYS A 76 13.74 10.25 -2.39
N ALA A 77 13.48 9.02 -1.98
CA ALA A 77 14.42 7.92 -2.08
C ALA A 77 14.81 7.61 -3.53
N GLY A 78 16.10 7.47 -3.79
CA GLY A 78 16.60 6.95 -5.06
C GLY A 78 16.57 5.42 -5.12
N GLU A 79 16.87 4.87 -6.29
CA GLU A 79 16.90 3.42 -6.52
C GLU A 79 17.82 2.66 -5.55
N GLU A 80 18.98 3.24 -5.23
CA GLU A 80 19.92 2.65 -4.28
C GLU A 80 19.34 2.58 -2.87
N GLU A 81 18.65 3.63 -2.43
CA GLU A 81 18.02 3.70 -1.10
C GLU A 81 16.82 2.74 -1.02
N LEU A 82 16.01 2.64 -2.07
CA LEU A 82 14.93 1.66 -2.14
C LEU A 82 15.46 0.23 -2.12
N GLY A 83 16.52 -0.05 -2.89
CA GLY A 83 17.18 -1.36 -2.91
C GLY A 83 17.80 -1.73 -1.57
N ALA A 84 18.48 -0.79 -0.93
CA ALA A 84 19.05 -0.97 0.40
C ALA A 84 17.96 -1.20 1.45
N ALA A 85 16.88 -0.41 1.43
CA ALA A 85 15.75 -0.57 2.33
C ALA A 85 15.09 -1.94 2.18
N ALA A 86 14.90 -2.40 0.94
CA ALA A 86 14.35 -3.70 0.63
C ALA A 86 15.24 -4.84 1.13
N PHE A 87 16.55 -4.73 0.94
CA PHE A 87 17.52 -5.69 1.45
C PHE A 87 17.51 -5.73 2.99
N VAL A 88 17.67 -4.56 3.64
CA VAL A 88 17.60 -4.45 5.10
C VAL A 88 16.31 -5.07 5.60
N TRP A 89 15.17 -4.81 4.97
CA TRP A 89 13.91 -5.38 5.41
C TRP A 89 13.82 -6.89 5.25
N SER A 90 14.29 -7.43 4.12
CA SER A 90 14.29 -8.87 3.81
C SER A 90 15.05 -9.72 4.85
N THR A 91 16.07 -9.13 5.48
CA THR A 91 16.96 -9.86 6.40
C THR A 91 16.44 -9.94 7.83
N VAL A 92 15.40 -9.20 8.18
CA VAL A 92 14.97 -9.17 9.58
C VAL A 92 13.86 -10.17 9.87
N PRO A 93 14.06 -11.01 10.90
CA PRO A 93 13.08 -12.02 11.30
C PRO A 93 11.78 -11.42 11.84
N ASP A 94 10.71 -12.22 11.74
CA ASP A 94 9.40 -12.01 12.40
C ASP A 94 8.65 -10.73 12.06
N ARG A 95 8.87 -10.23 10.85
CA ARG A 95 8.13 -9.09 10.30
C ARG A 95 6.88 -9.60 9.58
N GLY A 96 5.71 -9.07 9.94
CA GLY A 96 4.41 -9.41 9.37
C GLY A 96 4.22 -8.89 7.94
N GLY A 97 5.09 -9.28 7.01
CA GLY A 97 5.13 -8.80 5.63
C GLY A 97 6.04 -9.63 4.71
N PRO A 98 6.31 -9.14 3.49
CA PRO A 98 7.16 -9.82 2.52
C PRO A 98 8.60 -9.96 3.04
N ARG A 99 9.22 -11.10 2.75
CA ARG A 99 10.61 -11.42 3.10
C ARG A 99 11.57 -11.38 1.93
N ASP A 100 11.04 -11.32 0.71
CA ASP A 100 11.85 -11.30 -0.50
C ASP A 100 12.23 -9.86 -0.86
N ALA A 101 13.53 -9.58 -0.97
CA ALA A 101 14.04 -8.24 -1.26
C ALA A 101 13.53 -7.69 -2.60
N PHE A 102 13.40 -8.51 -3.63
CA PHE A 102 12.89 -8.07 -4.92
C PHE A 102 11.40 -7.69 -4.83
N VAL A 103 10.61 -8.45 -4.09
CA VAL A 103 9.20 -8.12 -3.83
C VAL A 103 9.06 -6.82 -3.04
N ILE A 104 9.88 -6.64 -2.00
CA ILE A 104 9.86 -5.42 -1.18
C ILE A 104 10.29 -4.20 -2.01
N TYR A 105 11.34 -4.34 -2.81
CA TYR A 105 11.83 -3.28 -3.68
C TYR A 105 10.75 -2.84 -4.69
N ARG A 106 10.14 -3.79 -5.40
CA ARG A 106 9.05 -3.48 -6.35
C ARG A 106 7.88 -2.80 -5.65
N MET A 107 7.52 -3.28 -4.47
CA MET A 107 6.48 -2.67 -3.65
C MET A 107 6.83 -1.23 -3.25
N LEU A 108 8.05 -0.98 -2.76
CA LEU A 108 8.49 0.37 -2.41
C LEU A 108 8.42 1.32 -3.61
N HIS A 109 8.81 0.85 -4.80
CA HIS A 109 8.71 1.62 -6.03
C HIS A 109 7.24 1.94 -6.39
N GLU A 110 6.34 0.94 -6.33
CA GLU A 110 4.91 1.15 -6.59
C GLU A 110 4.29 2.18 -5.62
N TRP A 111 4.63 2.10 -4.33
CA TRP A 111 4.17 3.05 -3.34
C TRP A 111 4.79 4.44 -3.51
N GLN A 112 6.07 4.51 -3.93
CA GLN A 112 6.73 5.77 -4.25
C GLN A 112 6.02 6.46 -5.41
N ASP A 113 5.77 5.75 -6.52
CA ASP A 113 5.03 6.27 -7.67
C ASP A 113 3.64 6.76 -7.27
N PHE A 114 2.96 6.04 -6.36
CA PHE A 114 1.67 6.46 -5.85
C PHE A 114 1.76 7.71 -4.97
N ALA A 115 2.77 7.79 -4.11
CA ALA A 115 3.02 8.96 -3.27
C ALA A 115 3.35 10.21 -4.10
N HIS A 116 4.09 10.08 -5.21
CA HIS A 116 4.31 11.18 -6.17
C HIS A 116 3.00 11.65 -6.78
N ARG A 117 2.20 10.74 -7.35
CA ARG A 117 0.92 11.10 -7.99
C ARG A 117 -0.04 11.83 -7.05
N LEU A 118 -0.14 11.38 -5.79
CA LEU A 118 -0.98 12.04 -4.80
C LEU A 118 -0.44 13.42 -4.41
N HIS A 119 0.86 13.54 -4.21
CA HIS A 119 1.48 14.81 -3.88
C HIS A 119 1.27 15.86 -4.99
N ASP A 120 1.46 15.46 -6.24
CA ASP A 120 1.28 16.33 -7.40
C ASP A 120 -0.19 16.79 -7.55
N ALA A 121 -1.13 15.96 -7.10
CA ALA A 121 -2.55 16.29 -7.04
C ALA A 121 -2.95 17.09 -5.76
N GLY A 122 -2.02 17.37 -4.84
CA GLY A 122 -2.29 18.08 -3.60
C GLY A 122 -3.00 17.26 -2.53
N HIS A 123 -2.96 15.93 -2.62
CA HIS A 123 -3.61 14.99 -1.70
C HIS A 123 -2.62 14.34 -0.72
N GLN A 124 -3.15 13.83 0.38
CA GLN A 124 -2.43 13.00 1.36
C GLN A 124 -2.80 11.53 1.19
N LEU A 125 -1.88 10.65 1.61
CA LEU A 125 -2.06 9.20 1.50
C LEU A 125 -2.81 8.65 2.72
N PHE A 126 -3.92 7.97 2.45
CA PHE A 126 -4.73 7.28 3.44
C PHE A 126 -4.90 5.81 3.06
N CYS A 127 -4.95 4.94 4.07
CA CYS A 127 -5.19 3.52 3.91
C CYS A 127 -6.51 3.14 4.59
N LEU A 128 -7.34 2.37 3.89
CA LEU A 128 -8.52 1.74 4.49
C LEU A 128 -8.12 0.42 5.14
N VAL A 129 -8.56 0.21 6.38
CA VAL A 129 -8.32 -1.00 7.15
C VAL A 129 -9.67 -1.64 7.47
N TRP A 130 -9.82 -2.90 7.07
CA TRP A 130 -10.97 -3.74 7.41
C TRP A 130 -10.66 -4.55 8.68
N PRO A 131 -11.58 -4.64 9.66
CA PRO A 131 -11.38 -5.39 10.90
C PRO A 131 -11.28 -6.92 10.72
#